data_AF-A0A285BJI8-F1
#
_entry.id   AF-A0A285BJI8-F1
#
_cell.length_a   1.000
_cell.length_b   1.000
_cell.length_c   1.000
_cell.angle_alpha   90.00
_cell.angle_beta   90.00
_cell.angle_gamma   90.00
#
_symmetry.space_group_name_H-M   'P 1'
#
loop_
_entity.id
_entity.type
_entity.pdbx_description
1 polymer ?
#
loop_
_entity_poly.entity_id
_entity_poly.type
_entity_poly.pdbx_seq_one_letter_code
_entity_poly.pdbx_strand_id
1 'polypeptide(L)'
;MLKKLVLLLLVVTLLTVSTFSLVFAMDSTVDKNVEAQIKNISNYGEFMIWNGEKISERINLYNSDEQLSAYLYNILHGNKIIGYVIVDPKTDKIVEYALGQSPYSDYLSEYIKAKSDKFNNKKITLLYDGPSNYGVAAEDEKSKSKEIFDFTYDSSVKLSVDTTKDAKNLLKTKNITTSVTALSSGKILYNVGIEQVVGNRSCGPVAAYNLLYFWAHNGYPKLITGNADNDIAQLTKDMGTTAGATPFLWYKNGLNQYTNRVYYGQFYTGDLVTSYDSIKNEVNNNRPGTVLYLLHPYYGSHYVVFMGYTTNYWYVVHYGWNTNDVYRDFNYDKSYISNLAYTIWGM
;
A
#
# COMPACT_ATOMS: atom_id res chain seq x y z
N MET A 1 46.03 31.35 29.09
CA MET A 1 45.08 30.21 29.01
C MET A 1 43.64 30.66 28.75
N LEU A 2 43.11 31.66 29.46
CA LEU A 2 41.72 32.12 29.34
C LEU A 2 41.28 32.51 27.91
N LYS A 3 42.14 33.21 27.13
CA LYS A 3 41.83 33.61 25.75
C LYS A 3 41.66 32.43 24.77
N LYS A 4 42.39 31.31 24.97
CA LYS A 4 42.26 30.11 24.12
C LYS A 4 40.98 29.31 24.45
N LEU A 5 40.56 29.32 25.71
CA LEU A 5 39.34 28.64 26.17
C LEU A 5 38.08 29.36 25.65
N VAL A 6 38.06 30.70 25.69
CA VAL A 6 36.94 31.51 25.18
C VAL A 6 36.78 31.36 23.66
N LEU A 7 37.89 31.32 22.91
CA LEU A 7 37.86 31.12 21.47
C LEU A 7 37.34 29.71 21.11
N LEU A 8 37.73 28.68 21.87
CA LEU A 8 37.23 27.32 21.67
C LEU A 8 35.71 27.21 21.95
N LEU A 9 35.23 27.84 23.02
CA LEU A 9 33.80 27.90 23.36
C LEU A 9 32.96 28.62 22.30
N LEU A 10 33.48 29.71 21.73
CA LEU A 10 32.85 30.45 20.63
C LEU A 10 32.78 29.62 19.35
N VAL A 11 33.85 28.91 19.00
CA VAL A 11 33.88 28.03 17.81
C VAL A 11 32.92 26.85 17.99
N VAL A 12 32.84 26.25 19.19
CA VAL A 12 31.90 25.15 19.48
C VAL A 12 30.45 25.63 19.43
N THR A 13 30.13 26.83 19.95
CA THR A 13 28.77 27.39 19.87
C THR A 13 28.39 27.83 18.44
N LEU A 14 29.31 28.38 17.65
CA LEU A 14 29.05 28.68 16.24
C LEU A 14 28.84 27.40 15.41
N LEU A 15 29.61 26.35 15.67
CA LEU A 15 29.44 25.06 15.01
C LEU A 15 28.11 24.40 15.40
N THR A 16 27.70 24.42 16.67
CA THR A 16 26.42 23.84 17.10
C THR A 16 25.20 24.62 16.61
N VAL A 17 25.27 25.96 16.52
CA VAL A 17 24.18 26.78 15.97
C VAL A 17 24.05 26.57 14.46
N SER A 18 25.16 26.39 13.74
CA SER A 18 25.14 26.12 12.30
C SER A 18 24.53 24.76 11.95
N THR A 19 24.83 23.71 12.73
CA THR A 19 24.26 22.38 12.52
C THR A 19 22.78 22.32 12.88
N PHE A 20 22.36 22.99 13.97
CA PHE A 20 20.94 23.10 14.32
C PHE A 20 20.14 23.85 13.25
N SER A 21 20.67 24.96 12.72
CA SER A 21 19.98 25.77 11.71
C SER A 21 19.83 25.02 10.37
N LEU A 22 20.81 24.21 9.99
CA LEU A 22 20.75 23.38 8.78
C LEU A 22 19.71 22.26 8.89
N VAL A 23 19.61 21.58 10.04
CA VAL A 23 18.63 20.51 10.26
C VAL A 23 17.20 21.06 10.19
N PHE A 24 16.92 22.20 10.82
CA PHE A 24 15.59 22.84 10.74
C PHE A 24 15.26 23.37 9.33
N ALA A 25 16.24 23.87 8.58
CA ALA A 25 16.03 24.34 7.21
C ALA A 25 15.72 23.20 6.23
N MET A 26 16.42 22.05 6.34
CA MET A 26 16.12 20.85 5.56
C MET A 26 14.73 20.29 5.90
N ASP A 27 14.36 20.28 7.18
CA ASP A 27 13.06 19.78 7.64
C ASP A 27 11.87 20.53 7.03
N SER A 28 11.95 21.87 7.04
CA SER A 28 10.89 22.72 6.45
C SER A 28 10.78 22.63 4.93
N THR A 29 11.78 22.05 4.26
CA THR A 29 11.81 21.90 2.80
C THR A 29 11.07 20.65 2.36
N VAL A 30 11.24 19.53 3.08
CA VAL A 30 10.51 18.28 2.82
C VAL A 30 9.00 18.52 2.93
N ASP A 31 8.54 19.13 4.03
CA ASP A 31 7.12 19.36 4.26
C ASP A 31 6.48 20.21 3.14
N LYS A 32 7.16 21.26 2.68
CA LYS A 32 6.71 22.09 1.56
C LYS A 32 6.66 21.33 0.24
N ASN A 33 7.65 20.48 -0.02
CA ASN A 33 7.68 19.63 -1.22
C ASN A 33 6.52 18.63 -1.23
N VAL A 34 6.20 18.07 -0.06
CA VAL A 34 5.09 17.14 0.13
C VAL A 34 3.75 17.86 -0.03
N GLU A 35 3.56 19.02 0.58
CA GLU A 35 2.36 19.86 0.40
C GLU A 35 2.10 20.21 -1.07
N ALA A 36 3.14 20.56 -1.82
CA ALA A 36 3.04 20.86 -3.24
C ALA A 36 2.60 19.64 -4.06
N GLN A 37 3.13 18.45 -3.75
CA GLN A 37 2.73 17.21 -4.40
C GLN A 37 1.30 16.80 -4.03
N ILE A 38 0.89 16.92 -2.77
CA ILE A 38 -0.48 16.69 -2.32
C ILE A 38 -1.43 17.61 -3.08
N LYS A 39 -1.12 18.91 -3.20
CA LYS A 39 -1.94 19.86 -3.96
C LYS A 39 -2.13 19.43 -5.43
N ASN A 40 -1.12 18.80 -6.03
CA ASN A 40 -1.24 18.27 -7.39
C ASN A 40 -2.16 17.04 -7.43
N ILE A 41 -2.04 16.11 -6.47
CA ILE A 41 -2.92 14.94 -6.34
C ILE A 41 -4.38 15.38 -6.13
N SER A 42 -4.60 16.41 -5.31
CA SER A 42 -5.91 16.96 -4.99
C SER A 42 -6.67 17.56 -6.18
N ASN A 43 -6.06 17.64 -7.38
CA ASN A 43 -6.77 18.14 -8.56
C ASN A 43 -7.55 17.04 -9.33
N TYR A 44 -7.49 15.78 -8.89
CA TYR A 44 -7.99 14.66 -9.67
C TYR A 44 -8.91 13.72 -8.89
N GLY A 45 -10.03 13.35 -9.52
CA GLY A 45 -10.93 12.29 -9.07
C GLY A 45 -11.41 12.45 -7.64
N GLU A 46 -11.34 11.35 -6.89
CA GLU A 46 -11.78 11.29 -5.50
C GLU A 46 -10.90 12.11 -4.54
N PHE A 47 -9.65 12.41 -4.92
CA PHE A 47 -8.73 13.21 -4.11
C PHE A 47 -9.05 14.71 -4.11
N MET A 48 -10.00 15.16 -4.93
CA MET A 48 -10.50 16.53 -4.86
C MET A 48 -11.02 16.93 -3.48
N ILE A 49 -11.39 15.95 -2.64
CA ILE A 49 -11.76 16.20 -1.24
C ILE A 49 -10.60 16.74 -0.40
N TRP A 50 -9.34 16.54 -0.80
CA TRP A 50 -8.12 17.01 -0.11
C TRP A 50 -7.81 18.48 -0.38
N ASN A 51 -8.51 19.14 -1.31
CA ASN A 51 -8.26 20.56 -1.61
C ASN A 51 -8.54 21.45 -0.40
N GLY A 52 -7.50 22.17 0.05
CA GLY A 52 -7.55 23.08 1.18
C GLY A 52 -7.54 22.39 2.56
N GLU A 53 -7.37 21.07 2.59
CA GLU A 53 -7.29 20.30 3.83
C GLU A 53 -5.89 20.39 4.44
N LYS A 54 -5.79 20.15 5.75
CA LYS A 54 -4.50 20.24 6.47
C LYS A 54 -3.75 18.91 6.39
N ILE A 55 -2.43 18.96 6.46
CA ILE A 55 -1.61 17.77 6.70
C ILE A 55 -1.28 17.66 8.19
N SER A 56 -1.16 16.43 8.69
CA SER A 56 -0.66 16.18 10.04
C SER A 56 0.81 16.55 10.16
N GLU A 57 1.31 16.59 11.40
CA GLU A 57 2.74 16.49 11.63
C GLU A 57 3.29 15.21 11.01
N ARG A 58 4.55 15.29 10.59
CA ARG A 58 5.28 14.19 9.96
C ARG A 58 5.53 13.07 10.96
N ILE A 59 5.21 11.84 10.56
CA ILE A 59 5.45 10.63 11.35
C ILE A 59 6.59 9.84 10.71
N ASN A 60 7.63 9.50 11.49
CA ASN A 60 8.73 8.68 11.00
C ASN A 60 8.36 7.20 11.01
N LEU A 61 8.60 6.52 9.89
CA LEU A 61 8.46 5.08 9.74
C LEU A 61 9.84 4.46 9.50
N TYR A 62 10.14 3.37 10.20
CA TYR A 62 11.43 2.69 10.13
C TYR A 62 11.28 1.36 9.38
N ASN A 63 12.36 0.78 8.86
CA ASN A 63 12.34 -0.60 8.39
C ASN A 63 12.67 -1.58 9.54
N SER A 64 12.59 -2.87 9.28
CA SER A 64 12.94 -3.94 10.22
C SER A 64 14.40 -3.86 10.73
N ASP A 65 15.28 -3.21 9.95
CA ASP A 65 16.69 -2.91 10.29
C ASP A 65 16.86 -1.59 11.08
N GLU A 66 15.77 -0.96 11.55
CA GLU A 66 15.75 0.29 12.34
C GLU A 66 16.23 1.54 11.60
N GLN A 67 16.34 1.48 10.28
CA GLN A 67 16.68 2.64 9.46
C GLN A 67 15.42 3.42 9.10
N LEU A 68 15.53 4.75 9.06
CA LEU A 68 14.45 5.60 8.57
C LEU A 68 14.10 5.19 7.13
N SER A 69 12.89 4.69 6.94
CA SER A 69 12.41 4.09 5.70
C SER A 69 11.47 5.04 4.96
N ALA A 70 10.57 5.69 5.69
CA ALA A 70 9.59 6.61 5.12
C ALA A 70 9.10 7.67 6.09
N TYR A 71 8.48 8.71 5.55
CA TYR A 71 7.62 9.62 6.29
C TYR A 71 6.15 9.38 5.96
N LEU A 72 5.29 9.43 6.98
CA LEU A 72 3.83 9.40 6.84
C LEU A 72 3.25 10.77 7.18
N TYR A 73 2.35 11.24 6.31
CA TYR A 73 1.51 12.41 6.55
C TYR A 73 0.05 12.00 6.38
N ASN A 74 -0.79 12.34 7.35
CA ASN A 74 -2.24 12.18 7.25
C ASN A 74 -2.86 13.46 6.68
N ILE A 75 -3.90 13.31 5.86
CA ILE A 75 -4.71 14.41 5.35
C ILE A 75 -5.94 14.56 6.26
N LEU A 76 -6.11 15.75 6.83
CA LEU A 76 -7.04 16.02 7.91
C LEU A 76 -8.17 16.95 7.47
N HIS A 77 -9.41 16.49 7.65
CA HIS A 77 -10.61 17.32 7.58
C HIS A 77 -11.19 17.51 8.99
N GLY A 78 -10.91 18.67 9.58
CA GLY A 78 -11.16 18.89 11.00
C GLY A 78 -10.29 17.96 11.86
N ASN A 79 -10.92 17.05 12.61
CA ASN A 79 -10.25 16.04 13.44
C ASN A 79 -10.23 14.64 12.81
N LYS A 80 -10.68 14.51 11.56
CA LYS A 80 -10.82 13.22 10.86
C LYS A 80 -9.71 13.05 9.83
N ILE A 81 -9.19 11.83 9.72
CA ILE A 81 -8.25 11.45 8.66
C ILE A 81 -9.06 11.01 7.44
N ILE A 82 -8.83 11.69 6.31
CA ILE A 82 -9.52 11.43 5.04
C ILE A 82 -8.59 10.92 3.94
N GLY A 83 -7.31 10.77 4.25
CA GLY A 83 -6.27 10.31 3.34
C GLY A 83 -4.94 10.23 4.04
N TYR A 84 -3.96 9.63 3.39
CA TYR A 84 -2.57 9.70 3.80
C TYR A 84 -1.64 9.61 2.61
N VAL A 85 -0.40 10.05 2.82
CA VAL A 85 0.71 9.88 1.87
C VAL A 85 1.93 9.34 2.60
N ILE A 86 2.69 8.48 1.91
CA ILE A 86 3.99 7.99 2.33
C ILE A 86 5.05 8.57 1.40
N VAL A 87 6.12 9.08 1.98
CA VAL A 87 7.15 9.86 1.31
C VAL A 87 8.51 9.20 1.50
N ASP A 88 9.27 9.09 0.41
CA ASP A 88 10.67 8.66 0.45
C ASP A 88 11.55 9.78 1.05
N PRO A 89 12.21 9.55 2.20
CA PRO A 89 13.01 10.56 2.90
C PRO A 89 14.24 11.04 2.10
N LYS A 90 14.66 10.29 1.08
CA LYS A 90 15.84 10.63 0.26
C LYS A 90 15.50 11.53 -0.91
N THR A 91 14.28 11.40 -1.43
CA THR A 91 13.87 12.06 -2.67
C THR A 91 12.74 13.07 -2.48
N ASP A 92 12.17 13.14 -1.27
CA ASP A 92 10.96 13.89 -0.90
C ASP A 92 9.75 13.53 -1.76
N LYS A 93 9.81 12.45 -2.53
CA LYS A 93 8.72 12.05 -3.41
C LYS A 93 7.69 11.26 -2.64
N ILE A 94 6.41 11.60 -2.86
CA ILE A 94 5.33 10.69 -2.50
C ILE A 94 5.55 9.41 -3.30
N VAL A 95 5.63 8.29 -2.60
CA VAL A 95 5.73 6.95 -3.20
C VAL A 95 4.42 6.20 -3.11
N GLU A 96 3.63 6.49 -2.07
CA GLU A 96 2.34 5.86 -1.80
C GLU A 96 1.32 6.90 -1.37
N TYR A 97 0.07 6.75 -1.80
CA TYR A 97 -1.05 7.46 -1.20
C TYR A 97 -2.35 6.67 -1.33
N ALA A 98 -3.28 6.94 -0.42
CA ALA A 98 -4.62 6.37 -0.48
C ALA A 98 -5.64 7.28 0.22
N LEU A 99 -6.90 7.11 -0.14
CA LEU A 99 -8.02 7.67 0.61
C LEU A 99 -8.19 6.96 1.96
N GLY A 100 -8.73 7.71 2.93
CA GLY A 100 -9.04 7.18 4.25
C GLY A 100 -7.85 7.17 5.21
N GLN A 101 -8.03 6.48 6.33
CA GLN A 101 -7.05 6.38 7.39
C GLN A 101 -5.82 5.57 6.95
N SER A 102 -4.65 5.98 7.46
CA SER A 102 -3.44 5.16 7.36
C SER A 102 -3.60 3.87 8.17
N PRO A 103 -2.85 2.80 7.84
CA PRO A 103 -2.84 1.56 8.61
C PRO A 103 -2.40 1.73 10.08
N TYR A 104 -1.71 2.83 10.42
CA TYR A 104 -1.24 3.14 11.76
C TYR A 104 -2.26 3.93 12.61
N SER A 105 -3.49 4.09 12.12
CA SER A 105 -4.59 4.78 12.83
C SER A 105 -5.49 3.77 13.55
N ASP A 106 -6.79 3.71 13.23
CA ASP A 106 -7.73 2.84 13.96
C ASP A 106 -7.40 1.35 13.75
N TYR A 107 -6.86 0.98 12.58
CA TYR A 107 -6.44 -0.41 12.31
C TYR A 107 -5.36 -0.88 13.30
N LEU A 108 -4.24 -0.15 13.42
CA LEU A 108 -3.21 -0.47 14.40
C LEU A 108 -3.74 -0.46 15.83
N SER A 109 -4.65 0.46 16.16
CA SER A 109 -5.25 0.55 17.49
C SER A 109 -6.03 -0.72 17.85
N GLU A 110 -6.87 -1.21 16.93
CA GLU A 110 -7.61 -2.47 17.12
C GLU A 110 -6.68 -3.69 17.05
N TYR A 111 -5.61 -3.66 16.25
CA TYR A 111 -4.60 -4.72 16.19
C TYR A 111 -3.87 -4.89 17.53
N ILE A 112 -3.39 -3.78 18.12
CA ILE A 112 -2.72 -3.78 19.42
C ILE A 112 -3.67 -4.29 20.51
N LYS A 113 -4.94 -3.88 20.47
CA LYS A 113 -5.96 -4.35 21.41
C LYS A 113 -6.22 -5.85 21.29
N ALA A 114 -6.29 -6.39 20.07
CA ALA A 114 -6.46 -7.82 19.83
C ALA A 114 -5.27 -8.65 20.34
N LYS A 115 -4.08 -8.06 20.42
CA LYS A 115 -2.84 -8.68 20.94
C LYS A 115 -2.29 -7.98 22.17
N SER A 116 -3.17 -7.51 23.06
CA SER A 116 -2.76 -6.65 24.20
C SER A 116 -1.64 -7.26 25.05
N ASP A 117 -1.61 -8.58 25.25
CA ASP A 117 -0.55 -9.31 25.95
C ASP A 117 0.83 -9.11 25.34
N LYS A 118 0.91 -8.95 24.02
CA LYS A 118 2.15 -8.74 23.26
C LYS A 118 2.66 -7.31 23.30
N PHE A 119 1.79 -6.34 23.60
CA PHE A 119 2.10 -4.91 23.50
C PHE A 119 2.07 -4.17 24.84
N ASN A 120 1.53 -4.78 25.89
CA ASN A 120 1.45 -4.16 27.22
C ASN A 120 2.83 -3.75 27.75
N ASN A 121 2.95 -2.48 28.13
CA ASN A 121 4.19 -1.86 28.65
C ASN A 121 5.39 -1.95 27.69
N LYS A 122 5.15 -2.13 26.38
CA LYS A 122 6.21 -2.11 25.38
C LYS A 122 6.22 -0.78 24.65
N LYS A 123 7.43 -0.34 24.30
CA LYS A 123 7.61 0.79 23.38
C LYS A 123 7.32 0.31 21.96
N ILE A 124 6.47 1.04 21.25
CA ILE A 124 6.06 0.72 19.89
C ILE A 124 6.83 1.60 18.90
N THR A 125 7.46 0.97 17.91
CA THR A 125 8.05 1.66 16.77
C THR A 125 7.28 1.27 15.51
N LEU A 126 6.85 2.27 14.73
CA LEU A 126 6.11 2.05 13.50
C LEU A 126 7.07 1.61 12.40
N LEU A 127 6.75 0.49 11.75
CA LEU A 127 7.57 -0.09 10.70
C LEU A 127 6.88 0.03 9.35
N TYR A 128 7.60 0.56 8.37
CA TYR A 128 7.29 0.52 6.95
C TYR A 128 8.44 -0.19 6.28
N ASP A 129 8.31 -1.52 6.17
CA ASP A 129 9.23 -2.30 5.38
C ASP A 129 8.94 -2.11 3.92
N GLY A 130 7.73 -1.72 3.53
CA GLY A 130 7.51 -1.08 2.27
C GLY A 130 6.08 -0.90 1.86
N PRO A 131 5.80 -0.66 0.57
CA PRO A 131 4.48 -0.24 0.22
C PRO A 131 3.50 -1.36 0.48
N SER A 132 2.37 -0.99 1.06
CA SER A 132 1.42 -1.93 1.63
C SER A 132 2.00 -2.97 2.61
N ASN A 133 3.22 -2.79 3.13
CA ASN A 133 3.89 -3.66 4.10
C ASN A 133 4.21 -2.86 5.36
N TYR A 134 3.23 -2.88 6.26
CA TYR A 134 3.22 -2.14 7.52
C TYR A 134 3.33 -3.10 8.70
N GLY A 135 4.12 -2.71 9.69
CA GLY A 135 4.28 -3.46 10.91
C GLY A 135 4.57 -2.56 12.11
N VAL A 136 4.81 -3.20 13.24
CA VAL A 136 5.32 -2.56 14.44
C VAL A 136 6.39 -3.41 15.09
N ALA A 137 7.42 -2.76 15.62
CA ALA A 137 8.31 -3.39 16.59
C ALA A 137 7.83 -3.05 18.00
N ALA A 138 7.68 -4.07 18.84
CA ALA A 138 7.40 -3.92 20.25
C ALA A 138 8.64 -4.26 21.07
N GLU A 139 9.18 -3.26 21.77
CA GLU A 139 10.39 -3.39 22.58
C GLU A 139 10.01 -3.39 24.07
N ASP A 140 10.49 -4.38 24.81
CA ASP A 140 10.47 -4.36 26.27
C ASP A 140 11.70 -3.59 26.79
N GLU A 141 11.45 -2.43 27.38
CA GLU A 141 12.51 -1.53 27.87
C GLU A 141 13.43 -2.17 28.92
N LYS A 142 12.93 -3.16 29.69
CA LYS A 142 13.71 -3.83 30.74
C LYS A 142 14.62 -4.90 30.18
N SER A 143 14.10 -5.73 29.29
CA SER A 143 14.85 -6.86 28.71
C SER A 143 15.62 -6.47 27.44
N LYS A 144 15.32 -5.31 26.84
CA LYS A 144 15.76 -4.90 25.50
C LYS A 144 15.43 -5.95 24.43
N SER A 145 14.43 -6.81 24.69
CA SER A 145 13.94 -7.75 23.70
C SER A 145 12.98 -7.02 22.76
N LYS A 146 13.15 -7.29 21.46
CA LYS A 146 12.36 -6.71 20.39
C LYS A 146 11.65 -7.82 19.64
N GLU A 147 10.34 -7.65 19.46
CA GLU A 147 9.50 -8.54 18.66
C GLU A 147 8.89 -7.72 17.53
N ILE A 148 9.02 -8.21 16.29
CA ILE A 148 8.47 -7.56 15.10
C ILE A 148 7.13 -8.21 14.78
N PHE A 149 6.10 -7.39 14.65
CA PHE A 149 4.77 -7.78 14.24
C PHE A 149 4.46 -7.11 12.92
N ASP A 150 4.50 -7.91 11.87
CA ASP A 150 3.99 -7.51 10.58
C ASP A 150 2.47 -7.70 10.57
N PHE A 151 1.74 -6.65 10.93
CA PHE A 151 0.28 -6.70 11.03
C PHE A 151 -0.41 -6.75 9.67
N THR A 152 0.35 -6.52 8.58
CA THR A 152 -0.17 -6.64 7.23
C THR A 152 -0.31 -8.11 6.84
N TYR A 153 0.63 -8.97 7.25
CA TYR A 153 0.58 -10.41 6.97
C TYR A 153 0.10 -11.23 8.15
N ASP A 154 -0.21 -10.60 9.28
CA ASP A 154 -0.67 -11.30 10.47
C ASP A 154 -2.11 -11.82 10.33
N SER A 155 -2.18 -12.98 9.72
CA SER A 155 -3.40 -13.72 9.51
C SER A 155 -4.02 -14.31 10.78
N SER A 156 -3.41 -14.13 11.95
CA SER A 156 -3.98 -14.58 13.24
C SER A 156 -5.06 -13.63 13.78
N VAL A 157 -5.18 -12.43 13.22
CA VAL A 157 -6.15 -11.42 13.63
C VAL A 157 -7.01 -11.01 12.44
N LYS A 158 -8.33 -11.11 12.57
CA LYS A 158 -9.28 -10.56 11.58
C LYS A 158 -9.85 -9.25 12.12
N LEU A 159 -9.54 -8.14 11.46
CA LEU A 159 -10.06 -6.83 11.82
C LEU A 159 -11.04 -6.35 10.74
N SER A 160 -12.10 -5.68 11.17
CA SER A 160 -13.06 -5.03 10.26
C SER A 160 -13.09 -3.55 10.59
N VAL A 161 -12.14 -2.81 10.04
CA VAL A 161 -12.03 -1.36 10.20
C VAL A 161 -12.32 -0.71 8.85
N ASP A 162 -13.40 0.08 8.77
CA ASP A 162 -13.67 0.89 7.58
C ASP A 162 -12.83 2.17 7.63
N THR A 163 -11.57 2.04 7.22
CA THR A 163 -10.59 3.13 7.09
C THR A 163 -11.06 4.25 6.18
N THR A 164 -11.99 3.97 5.25
CA THR A 164 -12.44 4.92 4.23
C THR A 164 -13.72 5.67 4.59
N LYS A 165 -14.36 5.34 5.71
CA LYS A 165 -15.69 5.87 6.11
C LYS A 165 -15.77 7.39 6.05
N ASP A 166 -14.79 8.09 6.64
CA ASP A 166 -14.81 9.54 6.70
C ASP A 166 -14.55 10.19 5.34
N ALA A 167 -13.64 9.64 4.53
CA ALA A 167 -13.42 10.08 3.15
C ALA A 167 -14.67 9.89 2.28
N LYS A 168 -15.32 8.71 2.36
CA LYS A 168 -16.58 8.41 1.66
C LYS A 168 -17.72 9.35 2.05
N ASN A 169 -17.83 9.68 3.34
CA ASN A 169 -18.83 10.64 3.81
C ASN A 169 -18.53 12.04 3.24
N LEU A 170 -17.28 12.47 3.25
CA LEU A 170 -16.88 13.77 2.72
C LEU A 170 -17.08 13.88 1.19
N LEU A 171 -16.78 12.81 0.44
CA LEU A 171 -17.06 12.71 -1.00
C LEU A 171 -18.54 12.97 -1.29
N LYS A 172 -19.43 12.32 -0.54
CA LYS A 172 -20.89 12.51 -0.65
C LYS A 172 -21.28 13.94 -0.29
N THR A 173 -20.79 14.49 0.81
CA THR A 173 -21.13 15.85 1.25
C THR A 173 -20.64 16.91 0.27
N LYS A 174 -19.45 16.75 -0.31
CA LYS A 174 -18.90 17.66 -1.33
C LYS A 174 -19.50 17.42 -2.73
N ASN A 175 -20.41 16.45 -2.90
CA ASN A 175 -20.99 16.04 -4.17
C ASN A 175 -19.93 15.72 -5.25
N ILE A 176 -18.77 15.21 -4.84
CA ILE A 176 -17.74 14.76 -5.78
C ILE A 176 -18.20 13.40 -6.30
N THR A 177 -18.78 13.42 -7.50
CA THR A 177 -19.22 12.22 -8.21
C THR A 177 -17.99 11.57 -8.84
N THR A 178 -17.65 10.34 -8.43
CA THR A 178 -16.59 9.54 -9.07
C THR A 178 -16.95 9.12 -10.50
N SER A 179 -18.21 9.33 -10.90
CA SER A 179 -18.73 9.13 -12.24
C SER A 179 -18.77 10.45 -13.03
N VAL A 180 -17.96 10.51 -14.09
CA VAL A 180 -18.02 11.49 -15.20
C VAL A 180 -17.39 12.87 -14.98
N THR A 181 -16.16 12.91 -14.47
CA THR A 181 -15.09 13.73 -15.08
C THR A 181 -14.07 12.82 -15.76
N ALA A 182 -14.61 11.91 -16.58
CA ALA A 182 -13.86 11.25 -17.64
C ALA A 182 -13.58 12.28 -18.73
N LEU A 183 -12.54 13.09 -18.53
CA LEU A 183 -11.71 13.66 -19.59
C LEU A 183 -10.33 13.87 -18.95
N SER A 184 -9.48 12.85 -19.14
CA SER A 184 -8.01 12.88 -19.02
C SER A 184 -7.29 12.66 -17.69
N SER A 185 -7.87 12.14 -16.59
CA SER A 185 -7.09 11.94 -15.34
C SER A 185 -6.80 10.50 -14.90
N GLY A 186 -7.48 9.47 -15.45
CA GLY A 186 -7.29 8.08 -15.01
C GLY A 186 -8.52 7.19 -15.18
N LYS A 187 -8.40 5.92 -14.79
CA LYS A 187 -9.49 4.94 -14.73
C LYS A 187 -9.22 3.93 -13.60
N ILE A 188 -10.27 3.57 -12.85
CA ILE A 188 -10.23 2.56 -11.78
C ILE A 188 -11.36 1.57 -12.02
N LEU A 189 -11.05 0.29 -11.83
CA LEU A 189 -12.01 -0.80 -11.87
C LEU A 189 -12.47 -1.09 -10.43
N TYR A 190 -13.78 -1.19 -10.21
CA TYR A 190 -14.35 -1.53 -8.90
C TYR A 190 -14.68 -3.03 -8.82
N ASN A 191 -15.01 -3.51 -7.62
CA ASN A 191 -15.29 -4.92 -7.33
C ASN A 191 -14.07 -5.85 -7.43
N VAL A 192 -12.85 -5.34 -7.24
CA VAL A 192 -11.73 -6.22 -6.90
C VAL A 192 -11.93 -6.72 -5.47
N GLY A 193 -11.64 -8.00 -5.23
CA GLY A 193 -11.87 -8.61 -3.91
C GLY A 193 -11.04 -7.91 -2.83
N ILE A 194 -11.67 -7.66 -1.68
CA ILE A 194 -11.08 -7.00 -0.51
C ILE A 194 -10.92 -7.95 0.69
N GLU A 195 -11.03 -9.26 0.46
CA GLU A 195 -11.11 -10.20 1.56
C GLU A 195 -9.74 -10.34 2.22
N GLN A 196 -9.66 -9.89 3.47
CA GLN A 196 -8.56 -10.22 4.38
C GLN A 196 -8.74 -11.65 4.86
N VAL A 197 -7.85 -12.54 4.43
CA VAL A 197 -8.02 -13.97 4.69
C VAL A 197 -7.14 -14.41 5.85
N VAL A 198 -7.74 -15.15 6.79
CA VAL A 198 -7.13 -15.67 8.02
C VAL A 198 -6.31 -16.94 7.70
N GLY A 199 -5.20 -17.14 8.42
CA GLY A 199 -4.23 -18.23 8.20
C GLY A 199 -3.07 -17.95 7.23
N ASN A 200 -2.10 -18.86 7.23
CA ASN A 200 -0.80 -18.77 6.52
C ASN A 200 -0.95 -18.93 4.98
N ARG A 201 -1.60 -17.97 4.32
CA ARG A 201 -1.87 -17.99 2.88
C ARG A 201 -0.92 -17.03 2.17
N SER A 202 -0.21 -17.53 1.16
CA SER A 202 0.78 -16.75 0.41
C SER A 202 0.14 -15.70 -0.51
N CYS A 203 0.90 -14.67 -0.87
CA CYS A 203 0.42 -13.54 -1.68
C CYS A 203 -0.09 -13.89 -3.07
N GLY A 204 0.48 -14.91 -3.73
CA GLY A 204 0.01 -15.37 -5.04
C GLY A 204 -1.47 -15.80 -5.01
N PRO A 205 -1.84 -16.85 -4.26
CA PRO A 205 -3.22 -17.31 -4.17
C PRO A 205 -4.24 -16.24 -3.72
N VAL A 206 -3.85 -15.33 -2.81
CA VAL A 206 -4.71 -14.23 -2.37
C VAL A 206 -4.94 -13.21 -3.48
N ALA A 207 -3.87 -12.76 -4.16
CA ALA A 207 -3.99 -11.84 -5.29
C ALA A 207 -4.83 -12.44 -6.43
N ALA A 208 -4.68 -13.74 -6.69
CA ALA A 208 -5.51 -14.44 -7.67
C ALA A 208 -6.99 -14.47 -7.28
N TYR A 209 -7.32 -14.73 -6.01
CA TYR A 209 -8.70 -14.69 -5.55
C TYR A 209 -9.31 -13.30 -5.73
N ASN A 210 -8.59 -12.24 -5.37
CA ASN A 210 -9.09 -10.87 -5.51
C ASN A 210 -9.32 -10.48 -6.97
N LEU A 211 -8.46 -10.95 -7.89
CA LEU A 211 -8.66 -10.84 -9.32
C LEU A 211 -9.90 -11.62 -9.81
N LEU A 212 -10.11 -12.85 -9.32
CA LEU A 212 -11.28 -13.67 -9.67
C LEU A 212 -12.58 -13.11 -9.11
N TYR A 213 -12.54 -12.45 -7.95
CA TYR A 213 -13.68 -11.76 -7.36
C TYR A 213 -14.22 -10.67 -8.30
N PHE A 214 -13.33 -9.93 -8.96
CA PHE A 214 -13.72 -8.97 -10.01
C PHE A 214 -14.50 -9.65 -11.12
N TRP A 215 -13.95 -10.71 -11.71
CA TRP A 215 -14.61 -11.41 -12.80
C TRP A 215 -15.93 -12.06 -12.37
N ALA A 216 -16.00 -12.56 -11.14
CA ALA A 216 -17.23 -13.11 -10.57
C ALA A 216 -18.38 -12.09 -10.52
N HIS A 217 -18.07 -10.84 -10.16
CA HIS A 217 -19.03 -9.75 -10.10
C HIS A 217 -19.23 -9.04 -11.45
N ASN A 218 -18.49 -9.45 -12.49
CA ASN A 218 -18.53 -8.86 -13.82
C ASN A 218 -18.79 -9.93 -14.89
N GLY A 219 -19.80 -10.78 -14.67
CA GLY A 219 -20.33 -11.71 -15.67
C GLY A 219 -19.95 -13.18 -15.49
N TYR A 220 -19.08 -13.51 -14.52
CA TYR A 220 -18.60 -14.88 -14.32
C TYR A 220 -18.81 -15.42 -12.89
N PRO A 221 -20.04 -15.39 -12.36
CA PRO A 221 -20.33 -15.60 -10.94
C PRO A 221 -19.92 -16.96 -10.38
N LYS A 222 -19.62 -17.96 -11.23
CA LYS A 222 -19.16 -19.27 -10.78
C LYS A 222 -17.67 -19.32 -10.44
N LEU A 223 -16.90 -18.27 -10.75
CA LEU A 223 -15.45 -18.22 -10.52
C LEU A 223 -15.07 -18.26 -9.04
N ILE A 224 -15.97 -17.87 -8.15
CA ILE A 224 -15.78 -17.99 -6.70
C ILE A 224 -16.99 -18.70 -6.12
N THR A 225 -16.79 -19.44 -5.05
CA THR A 225 -17.85 -20.21 -4.38
C THR A 225 -18.61 -19.40 -3.35
N GLY A 226 -18.21 -18.14 -3.12
CA GLY A 226 -18.65 -17.31 -2.01
C GLY A 226 -17.97 -17.65 -0.69
N ASN A 227 -17.06 -18.63 -0.68
CA ASN A 227 -16.20 -18.95 0.45
C ASN A 227 -14.73 -18.73 0.07
N ALA A 228 -14.22 -17.55 0.40
CA ALA A 228 -12.84 -17.14 0.09
C ALA A 228 -11.80 -18.14 0.60
N ASP A 229 -12.03 -18.73 1.79
CA ASP A 229 -11.12 -19.68 2.38
C ASP A 229 -10.96 -20.94 1.52
N ASN A 230 -12.05 -21.47 0.98
CA ASN A 230 -12.01 -22.64 0.11
C ASN A 230 -11.36 -22.30 -1.25
N ASP A 231 -11.74 -21.17 -1.83
CA ASP A 231 -11.25 -20.75 -3.14
C ASP A 231 -9.74 -20.51 -3.11
N ILE A 232 -9.23 -19.78 -2.12
CA ILE A 232 -7.79 -19.52 -1.95
C ILE A 232 -7.04 -20.80 -1.59
N ALA A 233 -7.62 -21.71 -0.81
CA ALA A 233 -6.97 -23.00 -0.51
C ALA A 233 -6.83 -23.85 -1.78
N GLN A 234 -7.81 -23.79 -2.68
CA GLN A 234 -7.72 -24.48 -3.96
C GLN A 234 -6.72 -23.80 -4.91
N LEU A 235 -6.71 -22.46 -4.99
CA LEU A 235 -5.69 -21.70 -5.72
C LEU A 235 -4.28 -22.01 -5.22
N THR A 236 -4.09 -22.15 -3.90
CA THR A 236 -2.81 -22.53 -3.28
C THR A 236 -2.31 -23.87 -3.80
N LYS A 237 -3.21 -24.86 -3.91
CA LYS A 237 -2.90 -26.20 -4.47
C LYS A 237 -2.56 -26.13 -5.95
N ASP A 238 -3.37 -25.42 -6.75
CA ASP A 238 -3.19 -25.34 -8.20
C ASP A 238 -1.90 -24.58 -8.57
N MET A 239 -1.58 -23.54 -7.81
CA MET A 239 -0.35 -22.76 -8.00
C MET A 239 0.88 -23.44 -7.40
N GLY A 240 0.76 -24.64 -6.83
CA GLY A 240 1.87 -25.34 -6.19
C GLY A 240 2.58 -24.51 -5.13
N THR A 241 1.85 -23.63 -4.43
CA THR A 241 2.43 -22.68 -3.49
C THR A 241 3.02 -23.41 -2.29
N THR A 242 4.29 -23.19 -2.00
CA THR A 242 5.02 -23.81 -0.88
C THR A 242 5.55 -22.73 0.05
N ALA A 243 5.64 -23.00 1.37
CA ALA A 243 6.34 -22.18 2.38
C ALA A 243 6.37 -20.63 2.13
N GLY A 244 5.23 -20.03 1.76
CA GLY A 244 5.13 -18.57 1.52
C GLY A 244 5.49 -18.08 0.10
N ALA A 245 5.95 -18.95 -0.80
CA ALA A 245 6.40 -18.59 -2.14
C ALA A 245 5.50 -19.16 -3.25
N THR A 246 5.22 -18.32 -4.25
CA THR A 246 4.51 -18.71 -5.47
C THR A 246 5.30 -18.21 -6.68
N PRO A 247 6.13 -19.04 -7.33
CA PRO A 247 6.81 -18.66 -8.56
C PRO A 247 5.82 -18.22 -9.64
N PHE A 248 6.20 -17.22 -10.44
CA PHE A 248 5.31 -16.60 -11.43
C PHE A 248 4.70 -17.57 -12.44
N LEU A 249 5.51 -18.51 -12.96
CA LEU A 249 5.00 -19.52 -13.87
C LEU A 249 3.94 -20.42 -13.21
N TRP A 250 4.11 -20.74 -11.93
CA TRP A 250 3.17 -21.56 -11.18
C TRP A 250 1.91 -20.78 -10.83
N TYR A 251 2.04 -19.50 -10.48
CA TYR A 251 0.91 -18.58 -10.33
C TYR A 251 0.01 -18.60 -11.57
N LYS A 252 0.59 -18.38 -12.76
CA LYS A 252 -0.18 -18.37 -14.02
C LYS A 252 -0.82 -19.71 -14.34
N ASN A 253 -0.04 -20.78 -14.26
CA ASN A 253 -0.52 -22.12 -14.59
C ASN A 253 -1.62 -22.58 -13.62
N GLY A 254 -1.44 -22.30 -12.33
CA GLY A 254 -2.44 -22.59 -11.31
C GLY A 254 -3.71 -21.76 -11.47
N LEU A 255 -3.59 -20.48 -11.83
CA LEU A 255 -4.76 -19.64 -12.13
C LEU A 255 -5.54 -20.18 -13.34
N ASN A 256 -4.85 -20.55 -14.42
CA ASN A 256 -5.47 -21.20 -15.58
C ASN A 256 -6.12 -22.53 -15.20
N GLN A 257 -5.46 -23.37 -14.39
CA GLN A 257 -6.02 -24.62 -13.91
C GLN A 257 -7.30 -24.38 -13.11
N TYR A 258 -7.30 -23.38 -12.23
CA TYR A 258 -8.45 -23.02 -11.42
C TYR A 258 -9.63 -22.58 -12.29
N THR A 259 -9.42 -21.58 -13.17
CA THR A 259 -10.47 -21.06 -14.03
C THR A 259 -11.00 -22.11 -15.01
N ASN A 260 -10.15 -23.02 -15.47
CA ASN A 260 -10.52 -24.09 -16.40
C ASN A 260 -11.44 -25.13 -15.77
N ARG A 261 -11.38 -25.37 -14.45
CA ARG A 261 -12.36 -26.24 -13.79
C ARG A 261 -13.77 -25.66 -13.79
N VAL A 262 -13.88 -24.34 -13.75
CA VAL A 262 -15.16 -23.64 -13.62
C VAL A 262 -15.77 -23.32 -14.98
N TYR A 263 -14.94 -22.88 -15.92
CA TYR A 263 -15.37 -22.37 -17.24
C TYR A 263 -14.68 -23.09 -18.42
N TYR A 264 -14.19 -24.31 -18.22
CA TYR A 264 -13.78 -25.24 -19.29
C TYR A 264 -12.81 -24.66 -20.34
N GLY A 265 -11.78 -23.93 -19.93
CA GLY A 265 -10.79 -23.39 -20.89
C GLY A 265 -11.12 -22.01 -21.45
N GLN A 266 -12.25 -21.40 -21.06
CA GLN A 266 -12.61 -20.07 -21.55
C GLN A 266 -11.82 -18.93 -20.92
N PHE A 267 -10.90 -19.19 -20.01
CA PHE A 267 -10.04 -18.16 -19.42
C PHE A 267 -8.60 -18.41 -19.78
N TYR A 268 -7.89 -17.32 -20.03
CA TYR A 268 -6.46 -17.34 -20.29
C TYR A 268 -5.74 -16.30 -19.44
N THR A 269 -4.73 -16.77 -18.71
CA THR A 269 -3.79 -15.93 -17.98
C THR A 269 -2.47 -15.85 -18.73
N GLY A 270 -2.13 -14.64 -19.19
CA GLY A 270 -0.96 -14.36 -20.01
C GLY A 270 0.04 -13.41 -19.35
N ASP A 271 1.18 -13.22 -20.00
CA ASP A 271 2.19 -12.24 -19.62
C ASP A 271 1.86 -10.88 -20.22
N LEU A 272 2.04 -9.81 -19.44
CA LEU A 272 2.12 -8.46 -19.99
C LEU A 272 3.57 -8.01 -20.02
N VAL A 273 3.90 -7.20 -21.04
CA VAL A 273 5.12 -6.40 -21.02
C VAL A 273 5.08 -5.49 -19.80
N THR A 274 6.15 -5.45 -19.02
CA THR A 274 6.29 -4.56 -17.85
C THR A 274 6.36 -3.10 -18.30
N SER A 275 5.21 -2.46 -18.48
CA SER A 275 5.09 -1.06 -18.83
C SER A 275 3.81 -0.45 -18.26
N TYR A 276 3.85 0.85 -17.99
CA TYR A 276 2.68 1.60 -17.57
C TYR A 276 1.57 1.53 -18.63
N ASP A 277 1.93 1.58 -19.92
CA ASP A 277 0.97 1.49 -21.02
C ASP A 277 0.28 0.13 -21.08
N SER A 278 0.96 -0.97 -20.71
CA SER A 278 0.33 -2.29 -20.61
C SER A 278 -0.76 -2.29 -19.53
N ILE A 279 -0.47 -1.76 -18.34
CA ILE A 279 -1.46 -1.64 -17.25
C ILE A 279 -2.63 -0.77 -17.71
N LYS A 280 -2.34 0.40 -18.29
CA LYS A 280 -3.34 1.32 -18.81
C LYS A 280 -4.23 0.67 -19.86
N ASN A 281 -3.67 -0.10 -20.78
CA ASN A 281 -4.41 -0.80 -21.83
C ASN A 281 -5.34 -1.87 -21.26
N GLU A 282 -4.88 -2.68 -20.32
CA GLU A 282 -5.74 -3.68 -19.65
C GLU A 282 -6.88 -3.01 -18.89
N VAL A 283 -6.58 -2.00 -18.07
CA VAL A 283 -7.60 -1.25 -17.32
C VAL A 283 -8.62 -0.57 -18.27
N ASN A 284 -8.16 0.01 -19.38
CA ASN A 284 -9.07 0.58 -20.39
C ASN A 284 -10.03 -0.45 -20.99
N ASN A 285 -9.57 -1.70 -21.13
CA ASN A 285 -10.39 -2.81 -21.56
C ASN A 285 -11.19 -3.49 -20.43
N ASN A 286 -11.29 -2.87 -19.25
CA ASN A 286 -11.97 -3.40 -18.06
C ASN A 286 -11.36 -4.70 -17.52
N ARG A 287 -10.03 -4.81 -17.59
CA ARG A 287 -9.28 -5.98 -17.16
C ARG A 287 -8.29 -5.61 -16.05
N PRO A 288 -8.53 -6.01 -14.80
CA PRO A 288 -7.49 -6.00 -13.78
C PRO A 288 -6.49 -7.13 -14.07
N GLY A 289 -5.34 -7.06 -13.44
CA GLY A 289 -4.33 -8.10 -13.52
C GLY A 289 -3.47 -8.11 -12.28
N THR A 290 -2.37 -8.85 -12.29
CA THR A 290 -1.46 -8.95 -11.14
C THR A 290 -0.07 -8.45 -11.46
N VAL A 291 0.56 -7.92 -10.42
CA VAL A 291 1.95 -7.46 -10.40
C VAL A 291 2.72 -8.37 -9.46
N LEU A 292 3.85 -8.89 -9.92
CA LEU A 292 4.86 -9.49 -9.06
C LEU A 292 6.03 -8.51 -8.90
N TYR A 293 6.21 -8.00 -7.68
CA TYR A 293 7.46 -7.35 -7.29
C TYR A 293 8.49 -8.41 -6.89
N LEU A 294 9.76 -8.19 -7.24
CA LEU A 294 10.90 -8.96 -6.72
C LEU A 294 11.91 -8.02 -6.09
N LEU A 295 12.34 -8.37 -4.88
CA LEU A 295 13.37 -7.65 -4.13
C LEU A 295 13.19 -6.13 -4.17
N HIS A 296 11.93 -5.68 -4.19
CA HIS A 296 11.67 -4.28 -4.07
C HIS A 296 12.31 -3.84 -2.75
N PRO A 297 13.05 -2.72 -2.70
CA PRO A 297 13.75 -2.25 -1.50
C PRO A 297 12.81 -1.98 -0.33
N TYR A 298 11.52 -2.16 -0.58
CA TYR A 298 10.45 -1.94 0.33
C TYR A 298 9.39 -3.10 0.25
N TYR A 299 8.82 -3.45 -0.91
CA TYR A 299 7.84 -4.56 -0.99
C TYR A 299 8.42 -5.96 -0.70
N GLY A 300 9.74 -6.13 -0.72
CA GLY A 300 10.33 -7.46 -0.87
C GLY A 300 9.83 -8.11 -2.16
N SER A 301 9.55 -9.41 -2.10
CA SER A 301 8.95 -10.15 -3.21
C SER A 301 7.47 -10.39 -2.93
N HIS A 302 6.56 -9.82 -3.73
CA HIS A 302 5.13 -9.79 -3.39
C HIS A 302 4.19 -9.71 -4.61
N TYR A 303 2.99 -10.30 -4.51
CA TYR A 303 1.91 -10.20 -5.50
C TYR A 303 0.81 -9.21 -5.08
N VAL A 304 0.49 -8.26 -5.96
CA VAL A 304 -0.69 -7.38 -5.81
C VAL A 304 -1.57 -7.43 -7.05
N VAL A 305 -2.81 -6.97 -6.95
CA VAL A 305 -3.70 -6.79 -8.10
C VAL A 305 -3.58 -5.35 -8.58
N PHE A 306 -3.26 -5.09 -9.84
CA PHE A 306 -3.47 -3.76 -10.42
C PHE A 306 -4.91 -3.64 -10.92
N MET A 307 -5.52 -2.49 -10.66
CA MET A 307 -6.94 -2.24 -10.94
C MET A 307 -7.21 -0.84 -11.49
N GLY A 308 -6.20 0.00 -11.61
CA GLY A 308 -6.41 1.36 -12.08
C GLY A 308 -5.12 2.06 -12.48
N TYR A 309 -5.29 3.25 -13.04
CA TYR A 309 -4.22 4.19 -13.32
C TYR A 309 -4.72 5.62 -13.23
N THR A 310 -3.79 6.55 -13.00
CA THR A 310 -4.03 7.99 -13.18
C THR A 310 -2.98 8.56 -14.12
N THR A 311 -3.25 9.74 -14.68
CA THR A 311 -2.22 10.49 -15.42
C THR A 311 -1.00 10.77 -14.54
N ASN A 312 0.18 10.87 -15.16
CA ASN A 312 1.48 11.00 -14.48
C ASN A 312 2.06 9.70 -13.91
N TYR A 313 1.86 8.58 -14.61
CA TYR A 313 2.52 7.29 -14.31
C TYR A 313 2.15 6.65 -12.97
N TRP A 314 1.03 7.06 -12.35
CA TRP A 314 0.51 6.38 -11.17
C TRP A 314 -0.41 5.23 -11.57
N TYR A 315 -0.26 4.11 -10.89
CA TYR A 315 -1.15 2.96 -11.02
C TYR A 315 -1.73 2.58 -9.67
N VAL A 316 -2.93 2.00 -9.69
CA VAL A 316 -3.68 1.65 -8.49
C VAL A 316 -3.54 0.16 -8.27
N VAL A 317 -3.06 -0.22 -7.09
CA VAL A 317 -2.93 -1.60 -6.66
C VAL A 317 -3.82 -1.87 -5.47
N HIS A 318 -4.39 -3.06 -5.45
CA HIS A 318 -5.05 -3.63 -4.30
C HIS A 318 -4.16 -4.71 -3.70
N TYR A 319 -3.80 -4.50 -2.43
CA TYR A 319 -3.01 -5.43 -1.65
C TYR A 319 -3.96 -6.33 -0.84
N GLY A 320 -3.78 -7.64 -0.92
CA GLY A 320 -4.76 -8.60 -0.39
C GLY A 320 -5.02 -8.58 1.11
N TRP A 321 -4.25 -7.82 1.89
CA TRP A 321 -4.49 -7.61 3.31
C TRP A 321 -4.66 -6.14 3.71
N ASN A 322 -4.75 -5.21 2.77
CA ASN A 322 -5.06 -3.81 3.03
C ASN A 322 -6.52 -3.56 2.61
N THR A 323 -7.23 -2.74 3.38
CA THR A 323 -8.60 -2.32 3.05
C THR A 323 -8.64 -1.17 2.06
N ASN A 324 -7.52 -0.47 1.87
CA ASN A 324 -7.41 0.68 0.99
C ASN A 324 -6.84 0.29 -0.37
N ASP A 325 -7.37 0.89 -1.43
CA ASP A 325 -6.70 0.92 -2.73
C ASP A 325 -5.54 1.90 -2.67
N VAL A 326 -4.38 1.46 -3.16
CA VAL A 326 -3.12 2.17 -2.99
C VAL A 326 -2.60 2.65 -4.33
N TYR A 327 -2.29 3.94 -4.42
CA TYR A 327 -1.72 4.54 -5.62
C TYR A 327 -0.20 4.54 -5.52
N ARG A 328 0.44 4.03 -6.56
CA ARG A 328 1.89 3.78 -6.65
C ARG A 328 2.51 4.45 -7.88
N ASP A 329 3.72 4.99 -7.75
CA ASP A 329 4.46 5.55 -8.88
C ASP A 329 5.11 4.42 -9.69
N PHE A 330 4.64 4.22 -10.94
CA PHE A 330 5.18 3.18 -11.82
C PHE A 330 6.67 3.41 -12.13
N ASN A 331 7.13 4.65 -12.24
CA ASN A 331 8.54 4.91 -12.55
C ASN A 331 9.46 4.54 -11.40
N TYR A 332 8.96 4.62 -10.18
CA TYR A 332 9.63 4.13 -8.99
C TYR A 332 9.63 2.61 -8.95
N ASP A 333 8.48 1.99 -9.23
CA ASP A 333 8.29 0.55 -9.06
C ASP A 333 8.87 -0.29 -10.22
N LYS A 334 9.00 0.25 -11.44
CA LYS A 334 9.31 -0.54 -12.65
C LYS A 334 10.59 -1.36 -12.59
N SER A 335 11.61 -0.93 -11.83
CA SER A 335 12.85 -1.68 -11.66
C SER A 335 12.68 -2.90 -10.75
N TYR A 336 11.58 -2.98 -10.03
CA TYR A 336 11.24 -4.03 -9.08
C TYR A 336 10.07 -4.90 -9.56
N ILE A 337 9.32 -4.47 -10.57
CA ILE A 337 8.31 -5.30 -11.22
C ILE A 337 9.01 -6.35 -12.07
N SER A 338 9.00 -7.59 -11.59
CA SER A 338 9.52 -8.73 -12.33
C SER A 338 8.56 -9.14 -13.44
N ASN A 339 7.27 -9.22 -13.11
CA ASN A 339 6.26 -9.72 -14.03
C ASN A 339 4.93 -9.02 -13.83
N LEU A 340 4.20 -8.89 -14.93
CA LEU A 340 2.80 -8.52 -14.96
C LEU A 340 2.01 -9.68 -15.59
N ALA A 341 0.86 -10.02 -15.03
CA ALA A 341 -0.07 -10.97 -15.63
C ALA A 341 -1.44 -10.34 -15.79
N TYR A 342 -2.15 -10.77 -16.82
CA TYR A 342 -3.56 -10.46 -17.04
C TYR A 342 -4.34 -11.76 -17.11
N THR A 343 -5.62 -11.74 -16.74
CA THR A 343 -6.53 -12.85 -16.97
C THR A 343 -7.69 -12.34 -17.80
N ILE A 344 -7.85 -12.88 -19.01
CA ILE A 344 -8.95 -12.57 -19.90
C ILE A 344 -9.89 -13.77 -20.04
N TRP A 345 -11.14 -13.47 -20.29
CA TRP A 345 -12.04 -14.43 -20.93
C TRP A 345 -11.76 -14.49 -22.42
N GLY A 346 -11.86 -15.69 -22.98
CA GLY A 346 -11.37 -16.09 -24.29
C GLY A 346 -11.84 -15.21 -25.45
N MET A 347 -10.92 -15.09 -26.41
CA MET A 347 -11.14 -14.69 -27.80
C MET A 347 -12.12 -15.64 -28.50
#